data_AF-A0A1X7IPA7-F1
#
_entry.id   AF-A0A1X7IPA7-F1
#
_cell.length_a   1.000
_cell.length_b   1.000
_cell.length_c   1.000
_cell.angle_alpha   90.00
_cell.angle_beta   90.00
_cell.angle_gamma   90.00
#
_symmetry.space_group_name_H-M   'P 1'
#
loop_
_entity.id
_entity.type
_entity.pdbx_description
1 polymer ?
#
loop_
_entity_poly.entity_id
_entity_poly.type
_entity_poly.pdbx_seq_one_letter_code
_entity_poly.pdbx_strand_id
1 'polypeptide(L)'
;MKDKFEEIEEVESLLKDFNSWLYSPTKITDFQWYDDFEELIEKKNKKYPDVLPSISQNEVQQLSEFLEEDIQASTALEKVLLSIIWKQGDYGKIKSFIETICGQEKALKTGIVFRQFARHVNNPLDQPIIDQHVLRAYLALQNIGDIDELKNIRKRGVLTYHDEAHIENYLNWYNMKAPPIKFKSDYKLDDYLFVLGKLIKTK
;
A
#
# COMPACT_ATOMS: atom_id res chain seq x y z
N MET A 1 -11.65 -17.59 1.07
CA MET A 1 -10.20 -17.61 1.38
C MET A 1 -10.09 -18.32 2.72
N LYS A 2 -9.68 -19.59 2.72
CA LYS A 2 -9.44 -20.33 3.97
C LYS A 2 -8.20 -19.74 4.62
N ASP A 3 -8.28 -19.51 5.92
CA ASP A 3 -7.23 -18.90 6.73
C ASP A 3 -6.02 -19.85 6.70
N LYS A 4 -4.96 -19.45 6.00
CA LYS A 4 -3.81 -20.35 5.73
C LYS A 4 -2.81 -20.39 6.89
N PHE A 5 -2.94 -19.45 7.83
CA PHE A 5 -2.09 -19.28 9.00
C PHE A 5 -2.97 -18.90 10.20
N GLU A 6 -3.55 -19.90 10.85
CA GLU A 6 -4.41 -19.70 12.02
C GLU A 6 -3.55 -19.49 13.27
N GLU A 7 -2.55 -20.36 13.43
CA GLU A 7 -1.65 -20.36 14.58
C GLU A 7 -0.53 -19.31 14.43
N ILE A 8 -0.08 -18.77 15.57
CA ILE A 8 0.92 -17.68 15.57
C ILE A 8 2.31 -18.18 15.17
N GLU A 9 2.59 -19.45 15.44
CA GLU A 9 3.83 -20.13 15.09
C GLU A 9 3.97 -20.30 13.57
N GLU A 10 2.86 -20.58 12.87
CA GLU A 10 2.85 -20.68 11.40
C GLU A 10 3.11 -19.29 10.76
N VAL A 11 2.54 -18.24 11.35
CA VAL A 11 2.82 -16.86 10.96
C VAL A 11 4.29 -16.51 11.19
N GLU A 12 4.85 -16.87 12.35
CA GLU A 12 6.25 -16.59 12.65
C GLU A 12 7.20 -17.34 11.69
N SER A 13 6.90 -18.60 11.36
CA SER A 13 7.64 -19.37 10.37
C SER A 13 7.60 -18.71 8.99
N LEU A 14 6.40 -18.31 8.53
CA LEU A 14 6.24 -17.58 7.27
C LEU A 14 7.06 -16.30 7.24
N LEU A 15 7.03 -15.52 8.32
CA LEU A 15 7.78 -14.27 8.42
C LEU A 15 9.29 -14.51 8.39
N LYS A 16 9.79 -15.55 9.07
CA LYS A 16 11.22 -15.93 9.04
C LYS A 16 11.66 -16.30 7.62
N ASP A 17 10.88 -17.12 6.93
CA ASP A 17 11.16 -17.53 5.55
C ASP A 17 11.14 -16.32 4.60
N PHE A 18 10.10 -15.49 4.68
CA PHE A 18 9.97 -14.28 3.86
C PHE A 18 11.11 -13.29 4.15
N ASN A 19 11.47 -13.10 5.41
CA ASN A 19 12.57 -12.21 5.81
C ASN A 19 13.92 -12.72 5.29
N SER A 20 14.17 -14.03 5.36
CA SER A 20 15.36 -14.64 4.78
C SER A 20 15.40 -14.45 3.27
N TRP A 21 14.27 -14.69 2.58
CA TRP A 21 14.14 -14.47 1.15
C TRP A 21 14.41 -13.02 0.75
N LEU A 22 13.89 -12.07 1.53
CA LEU A 22 14.05 -10.64 1.30
C LEU A 22 15.53 -10.23 1.35
N TYR A 23 16.32 -10.70 2.32
CA TYR A 23 17.72 -10.26 2.46
C TYR A 23 18.76 -11.23 1.90
N SER A 24 18.36 -12.42 1.46
CA SER A 24 19.23 -13.41 0.82
C SER A 24 18.41 -14.23 -0.17
N PRO A 25 18.13 -13.69 -1.36
CA PRO A 25 17.40 -14.40 -2.40
C PRO A 25 18.29 -15.50 -3.01
N THR A 26 18.44 -16.64 -2.32
CA THR A 26 18.65 -17.92 -3.00
C THR A 26 17.38 -18.29 -3.77
N LYS A 27 17.48 -19.25 -4.70
CA LYS A 27 16.41 -19.57 -5.68
C LYS A 27 15.03 -19.54 -5.01
N ILE A 28 14.26 -18.53 -5.39
CA ILE A 28 12.91 -18.21 -4.91
C ILE A 28 11.97 -19.44 -4.87
N THR A 29 12.23 -20.41 -5.75
CA THR A 29 11.51 -21.68 -5.90
C THR A 29 11.64 -22.66 -4.74
N ASP A 30 12.55 -22.42 -3.78
CA ASP A 30 12.82 -23.36 -2.69
C ASP A 30 11.82 -23.20 -1.53
N PHE A 31 10.99 -22.16 -1.55
CA PHE A 31 9.97 -21.92 -0.53
C PHE A 31 8.60 -22.49 -0.96
N GLN A 32 8.06 -23.42 -0.18
CA GLN A 32 6.77 -24.07 -0.46
C GLN A 32 5.59 -23.10 -0.58
N TRP A 33 5.69 -21.90 0.00
CA TRP A 33 4.65 -20.87 -0.06
C TRP A 33 4.74 -19.96 -1.30
N TYR A 34 5.81 -20.05 -2.10
CA TYR A 34 6.08 -19.09 -3.16
C TYR A 34 5.04 -19.13 -4.28
N ASP A 35 4.70 -20.33 -4.78
CA ASP A 35 3.70 -20.49 -5.85
C ASP A 35 2.32 -19.98 -5.41
N ASP A 36 1.98 -20.18 -4.14
CA ASP A 36 0.76 -19.65 -3.54
C ASP A 36 0.78 -18.11 -3.44
N PHE A 37 1.95 -17.52 -3.17
CA PHE A 37 2.13 -16.07 -3.17
C PHE A 37 1.96 -15.49 -4.57
N GLU A 38 2.54 -16.10 -5.61
CA GLU A 38 2.37 -15.64 -7.00
C GLU A 38 0.89 -15.67 -7.41
N GLU A 39 0.17 -16.75 -7.11
CA GLU A 39 -1.27 -16.83 -7.43
C GLU A 39 -2.08 -15.72 -6.72
N LEU A 40 -1.68 -15.34 -5.50
CA LEU A 40 -2.31 -14.26 -4.74
C LEU A 40 -1.97 -12.88 -5.31
N ILE A 41 -0.74 -12.67 -5.78
CA ILE A 41 -0.33 -11.44 -6.48
C ILE A 41 -1.11 -11.32 -7.81
N GLU A 42 -1.24 -12.40 -8.59
CA GLU A 42 -2.04 -12.38 -9.81
C GLU A 42 -3.51 -12.04 -9.54
N LYS A 43 -4.10 -12.61 -8.48
CA LYS A 43 -5.46 -12.27 -8.03
C LYS A 43 -5.56 -10.80 -7.62
N LYS A 44 -4.54 -10.25 -6.95
CA LYS A 44 -4.46 -8.81 -6.63
C LYS A 44 -4.45 -7.99 -7.93
N ASN A 45 -3.56 -8.30 -8.86
CA ASN A 45 -3.35 -7.50 -10.08
C ASN A 45 -4.54 -7.56 -11.04
N LYS A 46 -5.30 -8.67 -11.05
CA LYS A 46 -6.61 -8.73 -11.74
C LYS A 46 -7.65 -7.80 -11.12
N LYS A 47 -7.60 -7.60 -9.81
CA LYS A 47 -8.53 -6.72 -9.08
C LYS A 47 -8.10 -5.26 -9.11
N TYR A 48 -6.80 -5.00 -9.08
CA TYR A 48 -6.16 -3.70 -9.06
C TYR A 48 -5.11 -3.67 -10.17
N PRO A 49 -5.52 -3.48 -11.44
CA PRO A 49 -4.59 -3.47 -12.55
C PRO A 49 -3.61 -2.29 -12.41
N ASP A 50 -2.34 -2.50 -12.77
CA ASP A 50 -1.31 -1.46 -12.76
C ASP A 50 -1.50 -0.53 -13.97
N VAL A 51 -2.54 0.31 -13.89
CA VAL A 51 -2.90 1.33 -14.89
C VAL A 51 -2.70 2.74 -14.33
N LEU A 52 -1.80 2.89 -13.36
CA LEU A 52 -1.62 4.16 -12.66
C LEU A 52 -0.99 5.18 -13.62
N PRO A 53 -1.71 6.25 -14.00
CA PRO A 53 -1.15 7.29 -14.85
C PRO A 53 -0.16 8.12 -14.03
N SER A 54 0.96 8.49 -14.64
CA SER A 54 1.82 9.55 -14.09
C SER A 54 1.13 10.90 -14.26
N ILE A 55 1.19 11.76 -13.24
CA ILE A 55 0.69 13.13 -13.32
C ILE A 55 1.86 14.05 -13.70
N SER A 56 1.72 14.77 -14.81
CA SER A 56 2.69 15.77 -15.27
C SER A 56 2.59 17.07 -14.46
N GLN A 57 3.65 17.87 -14.47
CA GLN A 57 3.67 19.18 -13.78
C GLN A 57 2.56 20.13 -14.27
N ASN A 58 2.22 20.09 -15.55
CA ASN A 58 1.11 20.88 -16.10
C ASN A 58 -0.24 20.42 -15.53
N GLU A 59 -0.45 19.12 -15.36
CA GLU A 59 -1.65 18.57 -14.72
C GLU A 59 -1.70 18.93 -13.23
N VAL A 60 -0.56 18.96 -12.52
CA VAL A 60 -0.50 19.45 -11.12
C VAL A 60 -0.96 20.90 -11.02
N GLN A 61 -0.56 21.77 -11.95
CA GLN A 61 -1.01 23.17 -11.97
C GLN A 61 -2.53 23.26 -12.20
N GLN A 62 -3.05 22.54 -13.19
CA GLN A 62 -4.50 22.49 -13.45
C GLN A 62 -5.29 21.98 -12.24
N LEU A 63 -4.77 20.97 -11.55
CA LEU A 63 -5.36 20.43 -10.33
C LEU A 63 -5.33 21.43 -9.16
N SER A 64 -4.33 22.31 -9.10
CA SER A 64 -4.26 23.36 -8.06
C SER A 64 -5.32 24.44 -8.27
N GLU A 65 -5.57 24.83 -9.52
CA GLU A 65 -6.66 25.75 -9.90
C GLU A 65 -8.03 25.10 -9.58
N PHE A 66 -8.12 23.78 -9.77
CA PHE A 66 -9.30 22.96 -9.45
C PHE A 66 -9.64 22.88 -7.95
N LEU A 67 -8.71 23.22 -7.05
CA LEU A 67 -8.98 23.26 -5.60
C LEU A 67 -9.68 24.54 -5.15
N GLU A 68 -9.60 25.61 -5.95
CA GLU A 68 -10.17 26.93 -5.65
C GLU A 68 -11.60 27.09 -6.16
N GLU A 69 -11.98 26.34 -7.20
CA GLU A 69 -13.33 26.35 -7.79
C GLU A 69 -14.15 25.10 -7.38
N ASP A 70 -15.49 25.20 -7.43
CA ASP A 70 -16.35 24.02 -7.31
C ASP A 70 -16.06 23.06 -8.47
N ILE A 71 -15.98 21.74 -8.20
CA ILE A 71 -15.63 20.74 -9.22
C ILE A 71 -16.66 20.78 -10.37
N GLN A 72 -16.28 21.36 -11.50
CA GLN A 72 -17.08 21.37 -12.72
C GLN A 72 -16.63 20.26 -13.67
N ALA A 73 -17.55 19.36 -13.99
CA ALA A 73 -17.33 18.30 -14.96
C ALA A 73 -17.70 18.76 -16.38
N SER A 74 -16.71 18.88 -17.24
CA SER A 74 -16.82 19.37 -18.62
C SER A 74 -17.13 18.24 -19.62
N THR A 75 -16.53 17.06 -19.43
CA THR A 75 -16.72 15.91 -20.32
C THR A 75 -17.77 14.92 -19.81
N ALA A 76 -18.29 14.07 -20.70
CA ALA A 76 -19.21 12.99 -20.31
C ALA A 76 -18.57 12.02 -19.31
N LEU A 77 -17.29 11.71 -19.49
CA LEU A 77 -16.53 10.85 -18.57
C LEU A 77 -16.36 11.50 -17.20
N GLU A 78 -15.98 12.78 -17.13
CA GLU A 78 -15.87 13.53 -15.86
C GLU A 78 -17.20 13.55 -15.10
N LYS A 79 -18.33 13.76 -15.81
CA LYS A 79 -19.66 13.79 -15.18
C LYS A 79 -20.01 12.44 -14.56
N VAL A 80 -19.70 11.34 -15.25
CA VAL A 80 -19.90 9.98 -14.73
C VAL A 80 -19.01 9.72 -13.52
N LEU A 81 -17.72 10.03 -13.61
CA LEU A 81 -16.77 9.87 -12.50
C LEU A 81 -17.22 10.67 -11.28
N LEU A 82 -17.50 11.96 -11.45
CA LEU A 82 -17.95 12.85 -10.38
C LEU A 82 -19.27 12.35 -9.75
N SER A 83 -20.19 11.82 -10.55
CA SER A 83 -21.44 11.22 -10.04
C SER A 83 -21.19 10.00 -9.15
N ILE A 84 -20.23 9.13 -9.53
CA ILE A 84 -19.84 7.96 -8.74
C ILE A 84 -19.21 8.40 -7.42
N ILE A 85 -18.26 9.35 -7.49
CA ILE A 85 -17.56 9.92 -6.33
C ILE A 85 -18.55 10.53 -5.35
N TRP A 86 -19.46 11.35 -5.85
CA TRP A 86 -20.51 11.98 -5.06
C TRP A 86 -21.40 10.93 -4.40
N LYS A 87 -21.84 9.90 -5.17
CA LYS A 87 -22.68 8.82 -4.66
C LYS A 87 -21.99 8.00 -3.56
N GLN A 88 -20.67 7.86 -3.62
CA GLN A 88 -19.86 7.15 -2.62
C GLN A 88 -19.51 8.01 -1.40
N GLY A 89 -19.76 9.33 -1.44
CA GLY A 89 -19.37 10.24 -0.37
C GLY A 89 -17.87 10.53 -0.34
N ASP A 90 -17.16 10.29 -1.44
CA ASP A 90 -15.70 10.30 -1.50
C ASP A 90 -15.12 11.62 -2.00
N TYR A 91 -15.95 12.64 -2.16
CA TYR A 91 -15.55 13.98 -2.60
C TYR A 91 -14.41 14.57 -1.74
N GLY A 92 -14.52 14.45 -0.41
CA GLY A 92 -13.48 14.93 0.51
C GLY A 92 -12.14 14.20 0.34
N LYS A 93 -12.17 12.92 -0.04
CA LYS A 93 -10.94 12.13 -0.30
C LYS A 93 -10.23 12.62 -1.55
N ILE A 94 -10.97 13.00 -2.60
CA ILE A 94 -10.39 13.57 -3.83
C ILE A 94 -9.75 14.90 -3.55
N LYS A 95 -10.42 15.78 -2.80
CA LYS A 95 -9.83 17.06 -2.40
C LYS A 95 -8.50 16.84 -1.68
N SER A 96 -8.45 15.92 -0.71
CA SER A 96 -7.19 15.59 -0.03
C SER A 96 -6.14 14.94 -0.94
N PHE A 97 -6.56 14.12 -1.91
CA PHE A 97 -5.68 13.50 -2.89
C PHE A 97 -4.98 14.57 -3.75
N ILE A 98 -5.77 15.54 -4.24
CA ILE A 98 -5.27 16.67 -5.02
C ILE A 98 -4.38 17.58 -4.17
N GLU A 99 -4.80 17.93 -2.94
CA GLU A 99 -3.98 18.71 -1.99
C GLU A 99 -2.59 18.06 -1.79
N THR A 100 -2.52 16.73 -1.68
CA THR A 100 -1.23 16.02 -1.56
C THR A 100 -0.40 16.09 -2.83
N ILE A 101 -0.99 15.92 -4.01
CA ILE A 101 -0.27 16.04 -5.30
C ILE A 101 0.29 17.45 -5.48
N CYS A 102 -0.49 18.48 -5.15
CA CYS A 102 -0.09 19.88 -5.26
C CYS A 102 0.86 20.36 -4.14
N GLY A 103 1.24 19.48 -3.18
CA GLY A 103 2.11 19.86 -2.06
C GLY A 103 1.44 20.77 -1.03
N GLN A 104 0.11 20.85 -1.01
CA GLN A 104 -0.70 21.66 -0.09
C GLN A 104 -1.28 20.81 1.06
N GLU A 105 -0.60 19.72 1.42
CA GLU A 105 -1.10 18.75 2.39
C GLU A 105 -1.28 19.37 3.78
N LYS A 106 -2.53 19.41 4.27
CA LYS A 106 -2.83 19.81 5.66
C LYS A 106 -2.68 18.61 6.58
N ALA A 107 -2.36 18.80 7.86
CA ALA A 107 -2.46 17.71 8.83
C ALA A 107 -3.94 17.30 9.00
N LEU A 108 -4.35 16.14 8.47
CA LEU A 108 -5.71 15.62 8.64
C LEU A 108 -5.70 14.30 9.41
N LYS A 109 -6.76 14.10 10.20
CA LYS A 109 -6.95 12.89 11.02
C LYS A 109 -7.41 11.66 10.21
N THR A 110 -7.78 11.84 8.93
CA THR A 110 -8.43 10.82 8.09
C THR A 110 -7.86 10.80 6.67
N GLY A 111 -8.02 9.69 5.95
CA GLY A 111 -7.67 9.60 4.52
C GLY A 111 -6.21 9.26 4.24
N ILE A 112 -5.48 8.71 5.23
CA ILE A 112 -4.04 8.43 5.13
C ILE A 112 -3.70 7.49 3.99
N VAL A 113 -4.49 6.43 3.77
CA VAL A 113 -4.29 5.52 2.63
C VAL A 113 -4.34 6.28 1.30
N PHE A 114 -5.29 7.21 1.15
CA PHE A 114 -5.41 8.02 -0.06
C PHE A 114 -4.24 9.00 -0.22
N ARG A 115 -3.72 9.55 0.88
CA ARG A 115 -2.53 10.42 0.86
C ARG A 115 -1.28 9.67 0.45
N GLN A 116 -1.04 8.49 1.02
CA GLN A 116 0.08 7.65 0.62
C GLN A 116 -0.03 7.25 -0.86
N PHE A 117 -1.25 6.94 -1.31
CA PHE A 117 -1.48 6.67 -2.72
C PHE A 117 -1.27 7.90 -3.61
N ALA A 118 -1.67 9.10 -3.18
CA ALA A 118 -1.39 10.36 -3.90
C ALA A 118 0.11 10.63 -4.03
N ARG A 119 0.87 10.37 -2.96
CA ARG A 119 2.35 10.45 -2.96
C ARG A 119 2.95 9.46 -3.96
N HIS A 120 2.46 8.22 -4.00
CA HIS A 120 2.88 7.22 -4.98
C HIS A 120 2.60 7.67 -6.42
N VAL A 121 1.41 8.19 -6.70
CA VAL A 121 1.08 8.67 -8.06
C VAL A 121 1.97 9.83 -8.49
N ASN A 122 2.35 10.71 -7.56
CA ASN A 122 3.22 11.85 -7.84
C ASN A 122 4.71 11.46 -7.98
N ASN A 123 5.19 10.51 -7.17
CA ASN A 123 6.58 10.04 -7.20
C ASN A 123 6.68 8.53 -6.92
N PRO A 124 6.38 7.67 -7.91
CA PRO A 124 6.27 6.22 -7.70
C PRO A 124 7.59 5.52 -7.39
N LEU A 125 8.73 6.17 -7.66
CA LEU A 125 10.06 5.61 -7.39
C LEU A 125 10.43 5.71 -5.91
N ASP A 126 10.17 6.86 -5.29
CA ASP A 126 10.54 7.13 -3.89
C ASP A 126 9.37 6.96 -2.90
N GLN A 127 8.15 6.79 -3.42
CA GLN A 127 6.93 6.63 -2.62
C GLN A 127 6.24 5.31 -3.01
N PRO A 128 6.52 4.19 -2.34
CA PRO A 128 5.79 2.93 -2.56
C PRO A 128 4.29 3.07 -2.20
N ILE A 129 3.46 2.13 -2.65
CA ILE A 129 2.06 2.09 -2.21
C ILE A 129 2.00 1.58 -0.77
N ILE A 130 1.48 2.41 0.13
CA ILE A 130 1.35 2.06 1.55
C ILE A 130 -0.12 1.97 1.92
N ASP A 131 -0.57 0.76 2.23
CA ASP A 131 -1.87 0.50 2.83
C ASP A 131 -1.75 -0.25 4.15
N GLN A 132 -2.89 -0.57 4.76
CA GLN A 132 -2.97 -1.33 6.01
C GLN A 132 -2.36 -2.73 5.93
N HIS A 133 -2.26 -3.35 4.75
CA HIS A 133 -1.66 -4.67 4.58
C HIS A 133 -0.15 -4.55 4.47
N VAL A 134 0.34 -3.62 3.65
CA VAL A 134 1.77 -3.30 3.55
C VAL A 134 2.34 -2.94 4.91
N LEU A 135 1.68 -2.03 5.65
CA LEU A 135 2.16 -1.64 6.97
C LEU A 135 2.11 -2.79 7.98
N ARG A 136 1.07 -3.63 7.94
CA ARG A 136 0.97 -4.82 8.81
C ARG A 136 2.12 -5.79 8.56
N ALA A 137 2.42 -6.07 7.30
CA ALA A 137 3.53 -6.94 6.92
C ALA A 137 4.88 -6.37 7.39
N TYR A 138 5.13 -5.09 7.14
CA TYR A 138 6.34 -4.41 7.59
C TYR A 138 6.51 -4.52 9.11
N LEU A 139 5.49 -4.16 9.89
CA LEU A 139 5.54 -4.23 11.35
C LEU A 139 5.79 -5.67 11.83
N ALA A 140 5.16 -6.66 11.20
CA ALA A 140 5.38 -8.06 11.55
C ALA A 140 6.82 -8.50 11.29
N LEU A 141 7.43 -8.06 10.18
CA LEU A 141 8.84 -8.33 9.87
C LEU A 141 9.79 -7.68 10.88
N GLN A 142 9.46 -6.50 11.41
CA GLN A 142 10.28 -5.83 12.43
C GLN A 142 10.18 -6.49 13.82
N ASN A 143 9.16 -7.32 14.07
CA ASN A 143 8.87 -7.94 15.37
C ASN A 143 8.89 -9.47 15.33
N ILE A 144 9.68 -10.06 14.42
CA ILE A 144 9.91 -11.52 14.41
C ILE A 144 10.54 -11.93 15.74
N GLY A 145 9.99 -12.96 16.39
CA GLY A 145 10.40 -13.43 17.71
C GLY A 145 9.62 -12.80 18.88
N ASP A 146 8.86 -11.74 18.66
CA ASP A 146 7.93 -11.17 19.64
C ASP A 146 6.50 -11.64 19.38
N ILE A 147 6.15 -12.79 19.97
CA ILE A 147 4.86 -13.44 19.76
C ILE A 147 3.68 -12.57 20.20
N ASP A 148 3.83 -11.78 21.26
CA ASP A 148 2.74 -10.97 21.79
C ASP A 148 2.50 -9.73 20.92
N GLU A 149 3.56 -9.10 20.44
CA GLU A 149 3.41 -7.99 19.48
C GLU A 149 2.88 -8.47 18.14
N LEU A 150 3.30 -9.65 17.66
CA LEU A 150 2.73 -10.25 16.44
C LEU A 150 1.22 -10.47 16.57
N LYS A 151 0.72 -10.95 17.72
CA LYS A 151 -0.74 -11.09 17.96
C LYS A 151 -1.46 -9.74 17.86
N ASN A 152 -0.86 -8.65 18.32
CA ASN A 152 -1.42 -7.30 18.20
C ASN A 152 -1.42 -6.80 16.75
N ILE A 153 -0.30 -6.98 16.05
CA ILE A 153 -0.14 -6.57 14.65
C ILE A 153 -1.18 -7.25 13.75
N ARG A 154 -1.44 -8.55 13.95
CA ARG A 154 -2.43 -9.32 13.17
C ARG A 154 -3.84 -8.75 13.26
N LYS A 155 -4.18 -8.09 14.38
CA LYS A 155 -5.50 -7.48 14.65
C LYS A 155 -5.62 -6.04 14.18
N ARG A 156 -4.54 -5.40 13.72
CA ARG A 156 -4.57 -3.99 13.28
C ARG A 156 -5.62 -3.77 12.20
N GLY A 157 -6.39 -2.71 12.36
CA GLY A 157 -7.46 -2.31 11.45
C GLY A 157 -6.99 -1.49 10.26
N VAL A 158 -7.80 -0.52 9.87
CA VAL A 158 -7.46 0.49 8.85
C VAL A 158 -6.41 1.46 9.38
N LEU A 159 -5.63 2.06 8.47
CA LEU A 159 -4.65 3.09 8.86
C LEU A 159 -5.34 4.33 9.42
N THR A 160 -4.73 4.90 10.45
CA THR A 160 -5.15 6.09 11.20
C THR A 160 -3.96 7.04 11.37
N TYR A 161 -4.21 8.26 11.84
CA TYR A 161 -3.13 9.25 12.04
C TYR A 161 -2.09 8.82 13.06
N HIS A 162 -2.41 7.86 13.94
CA HIS A 162 -1.45 7.27 14.85
C HIS A 162 -0.40 6.40 14.15
N ASP A 163 -0.63 6.03 12.89
CA ASP A 163 0.29 5.22 12.09
C ASP A 163 1.38 6.05 11.40
N GLU A 164 1.36 7.39 11.50
CA GLU A 164 2.29 8.27 10.79
C GLU A 164 3.75 7.94 11.06
N ALA A 165 4.12 7.73 12.33
CA ALA A 165 5.48 7.33 12.70
C ALA A 165 5.86 5.96 12.12
N HIS A 166 4.92 5.00 12.03
CA HIS A 166 5.20 3.71 11.41
C HIS A 166 5.36 3.83 9.89
N ILE A 167 4.61 4.72 9.25
CA ILE A 167 4.73 5.01 7.82
C ILE A 167 6.10 5.63 7.52
N GLU A 168 6.55 6.60 8.32
CA GLU A 168 7.89 7.19 8.17
C GLU A 168 8.99 6.14 8.36
N ASN A 169 8.87 5.28 9.38
CA ASN A 169 9.82 4.20 9.62
C ASN A 169 9.85 3.20 8.45
N TYR A 170 8.68 2.90 7.86
CA TYR A 170 8.60 2.07 6.67
C TYR A 170 9.26 2.73 5.47
N LEU A 171 9.02 4.02 5.22
CA LEU A 171 9.65 4.76 4.12
C LEU A 171 11.17 4.80 4.27
N ASN A 172 11.66 5.04 5.48
CA ASN A 172 13.10 4.98 5.78
C ASN A 172 13.66 3.57 5.53
N TRP A 173 12.95 2.53 5.99
CA TRP A 173 13.34 1.15 5.73
C TRP A 173 13.34 0.81 4.23
N TYR A 174 12.32 1.25 3.49
CA TYR A 174 12.21 1.06 2.05
C TYR A 174 13.38 1.72 1.32
N ASN A 175 13.66 2.99 1.63
CA ASN A 175 14.71 3.76 0.95
C ASN A 175 16.14 3.32 1.34
N MET A 176 16.36 2.84 2.57
CA MET A 176 17.70 2.46 3.05
C MET A 176 18.04 0.98 2.88
N LYS A 177 17.03 0.11 2.96
CA LYS A 177 17.21 -1.33 3.16
C LYS A 177 16.37 -2.20 2.24
N ALA A 178 15.48 -1.65 1.40
CA ALA A 178 14.85 -2.47 0.38
C ALA A 178 15.98 -3.03 -0.51
N PRO A 179 16.16 -4.36 -0.55
CA PRO A 179 17.21 -4.92 -1.35
C PRO A 179 16.92 -4.57 -2.82
N PRO A 180 17.94 -4.40 -3.68
CA PRO A 180 17.76 -4.27 -5.11
C PRO A 180 17.36 -5.64 -5.70
N ILE A 181 16.38 -6.31 -5.09
CA ILE A 181 15.80 -7.53 -5.62
C ILE A 181 15.18 -7.11 -6.95
N LYS A 182 15.73 -7.66 -8.03
CA LYS A 182 14.97 -7.80 -9.26
C LYS A 182 13.88 -8.81 -8.95
N PHE A 183 12.77 -8.34 -8.42
CA PHE A 183 11.52 -9.10 -8.45
C PHE A 183 11.29 -9.51 -9.91
N LYS A 184 10.55 -10.60 -10.15
CA LYS A 184 10.06 -10.94 -11.49
C LYS A 184 9.53 -9.64 -12.12
N SER A 185 9.97 -9.31 -13.33
CA SER A 185 10.17 -7.96 -13.90
C SER A 185 9.08 -6.90 -13.73
N ASP A 186 7.90 -7.27 -13.21
CA ASP A 186 6.69 -6.46 -13.16
C ASP A 186 6.11 -6.33 -11.72
N TYR A 187 6.64 -7.04 -10.72
CA TYR A 187 6.13 -6.96 -9.33
C TYR A 187 6.97 -6.03 -8.45
N LYS A 188 6.29 -5.23 -7.64
CA LYS A 188 6.90 -4.28 -6.69
C LYS A 188 6.92 -4.91 -5.29
N LEU A 189 7.81 -4.44 -4.42
CA LEU A 189 7.93 -4.96 -3.04
C LEU A 189 6.61 -4.82 -2.25
N ASP A 190 5.85 -3.76 -2.50
CA ASP A 190 4.53 -3.52 -1.91
C ASP A 190 3.48 -4.58 -2.35
N ASP A 191 3.62 -5.24 -3.49
CA ASP A 191 2.78 -6.39 -3.88
C ASP A 191 2.96 -7.57 -2.91
N TYR A 192 4.22 -7.92 -2.63
CA TYR A 192 4.57 -9.00 -1.72
C TYR A 192 4.15 -8.67 -0.29
N LEU A 193 4.41 -7.44 0.17
CA LEU A 193 4.00 -6.98 1.50
C LEU A 193 2.48 -6.92 1.64
N PHE A 194 1.76 -6.55 0.59
CA PHE A 194 0.29 -6.58 0.58
C PHE A 194 -0.25 -8.00 0.78
N VAL A 195 0.29 -8.98 0.04
CA VAL A 195 -0.12 -10.39 0.15
C VAL A 195 0.23 -10.95 1.53
N LEU A 196 1.47 -10.74 1.99
CA LEU A 196 1.91 -11.15 3.32
C LEU A 196 1.01 -10.54 4.41
N GLY A 197 0.74 -9.25 4.33
CA GLY A 197 -0.11 -8.52 5.27
C GLY A 197 -1.58 -8.92 5.24
N LYS A 198 -2.04 -9.56 4.16
CA LYS A 198 -3.34 -10.23 4.09
C LYS A 198 -3.32 -11.60 4.74
N LEU A 199 -2.28 -12.38 4.49
CA LEU A 199 -2.16 -13.76 4.99
C LEU A 199 -2.03 -13.81 6.51
N ILE A 200 -1.30 -12.89 7.12
CA ILE A 200 -1.09 -12.89 8.57
C ILE A 200 -2.27 -12.30 9.35
N LYS A 201 -3.17 -11.55 8.70
CA LYS A 201 -4.28 -10.87 9.37
C LYS A 201 -5.23 -11.89 10.01
N THR A 202 -5.56 -11.70 11.28
CA THR A 202 -6.65 -12.42 11.94
C THR A 202 -7.99 -11.80 11.57
N LYS A 203 -9.03 -12.63 11.38
CA LYS A 203 -10.41 -12.15 11.23
C LYS A 203 -10.93 -11.48 12.48
#